data_AF-A0A7S2BQH0-F1
#
_entry.id   AF-A0A7S2BQH0-F1
#
_cell.length_a   1.000
_cell.length_b   1.000
_cell.length_c   1.000
_cell.angle_alpha   90.00
_cell.angle_beta   90.00
_cell.angle_gamma   90.00
#
_symmetry.space_group_name_H-M   'P 1'
#
loop_
_entity.id
_entity.type
_entity.pdbx_description
1 polymer ?
#
loop_
_entity_poly.entity_id
_entity_poly.type
_entity_poly.pdbx_seq_one_letter_code
_entity_poly.pdbx_strand_id
1 'polypeptide(L)'
;CDAPIADPSEPRPNYQLNFKECKDRQRAAAEKCGPGHCDLIFVGDSIFERLGGEQCYLLLPPGVPVLGMHKAFNETFNLASHSLFLAGSGDTTQQTMYAMDEILPVMTHSPKAFLVMVGTNNIG
;
A
#
# COMPACT_ATOMS: atom_id res chain seq x y z
N CYS A 1 29.72 -4.44 6.84
CA CYS A 1 29.41 -3.01 6.99
C CYS A 1 27.92 -2.93 7.17
N ASP A 2 27.46 -3.05 8.42
CA ASP A 2 26.04 -3.08 8.71
C ASP A 2 25.58 -1.63 8.84
N ALA A 3 25.06 -1.08 7.74
CA ALA A 3 24.29 0.15 7.83
C ALA A 3 23.13 -0.10 8.82
N PRO A 4 22.85 0.84 9.73
CA PRO A 4 21.75 0.68 10.66
C PRO A 4 20.45 0.46 9.87
N ILE A 5 19.72 -0.60 10.22
CA ILE A 5 18.38 -0.87 9.67
C ILE A 5 17.50 0.31 10.08
N ALA A 6 16.98 1.05 9.10
CA ALA A 6 16.08 2.17 9.36
C ALA A 6 14.85 1.69 10.16
N ASP A 7 14.38 2.51 11.10
CA ASP A 7 13.17 2.22 11.87
C ASP A 7 11.97 2.08 10.92
N PRO A 8 11.29 0.92 10.86
CA PRO A 8 10.19 0.69 9.94
C PRO A 8 8.92 1.48 10.29
N SER A 9 8.82 2.02 11.51
CA SER A 9 7.72 2.88 11.94
C SER A 9 7.91 4.34 11.49
N GLU A 10 9.12 4.71 11.06
CA GLU A 10 9.41 6.06 10.60
C GLU A 10 9.30 6.19 9.07
N PRO A 11 8.67 7.28 8.59
CA PRO A 11 8.73 7.62 7.18
C PRO A 11 10.15 7.98 6.76
N ARG A 12 10.49 7.66 5.50
CA ARG A 12 11.73 8.19 4.91
C ARG A 12 11.71 9.73 4.93
N PRO A 13 12.88 10.41 5.04
CA PRO A 13 12.96 11.87 5.23
C PRO A 13 12.18 12.72 4.22
N ASN A 14 12.03 12.24 2.98
CA ASN A 14 11.31 12.95 1.91
C ASN A 14 9.81 12.61 1.82
N TYR A 15 9.30 11.77 2.71
CA TYR A 15 7.95 11.19 2.65
C TYR A 15 7.12 11.45 3.92
N GLN A 16 7.62 12.30 4.82
CA GLN A 16 6.99 12.54 6.12
C GLN A 16 5.61 13.20 6.03
N LEU A 17 5.39 14.05 5.02
CA LEU A 17 4.24 14.95 4.97
C LEU A 17 2.89 14.25 4.89
N ASN A 18 2.81 12.98 4.46
CA ASN A 18 1.54 12.27 4.29
C ASN A 18 1.57 10.82 4.84
N PHE A 19 2.61 10.43 5.59
CA PHE A 19 2.77 9.05 6.02
C PHE A 19 1.65 8.59 6.95
N LYS A 20 1.40 9.37 8.01
CA LYS A 20 0.33 9.08 8.97
C LYS A 20 -1.03 9.05 8.30
N GLU A 21 -1.33 10.02 7.45
CA GLU A 21 -2.62 10.10 6.74
C GLU A 21 -2.84 8.91 5.80
N CYS A 22 -1.80 8.47 5.09
CA CYS A 22 -1.87 7.25 4.29
C CYS A 22 -2.21 6.02 5.15
N LYS A 23 -1.48 5.81 6.25
CA LYS A 23 -1.72 4.67 7.13
C LYS A 23 -3.10 4.73 7.76
N ASP A 24 -3.57 5.91 8.17
CA ASP A 24 -4.92 6.11 8.68
C ASP A 24 -5.99 5.77 7.61
N ARG A 25 -5.80 6.15 6.35
CA ARG A 25 -6.70 5.79 5.24
C ARG A 25 -6.73 4.28 4.99
N GLN A 26 -5.56 3.64 4.98
CA GLN A 26 -5.46 2.19 4.81
C GLN A 26 -6.12 1.44 5.97
N ARG A 27 -5.92 1.90 7.20
CA ARG A 27 -6.60 1.37 8.39
C ARG A 27 -8.12 1.53 8.31
N ALA A 28 -8.60 2.72 7.95
CA ALA A 28 -10.04 2.97 7.79
C ALA A 28 -10.67 2.15 6.64
N ALA A 29 -9.90 1.82 5.59
CA ALA A 29 -10.33 0.90 4.54
C ALA A 29 -10.39 -0.54 5.06
N ALA A 30 -9.40 -0.96 5.84
CA ALA A 30 -9.35 -2.29 6.47
C ALA A 30 -10.52 -2.52 7.45
N GLU A 31 -10.89 -1.51 8.23
CA GLU A 31 -12.03 -1.55 9.15
C GLU A 31 -13.38 -1.75 8.43
N LYS A 32 -13.46 -1.36 7.15
CA LYS A 32 -14.65 -1.52 6.31
C LYS A 32 -14.69 -2.85 5.54
N CYS A 33 -13.63 -3.66 5.64
CA CYS A 33 -13.59 -4.96 5.01
C CYS A 33 -14.61 -5.92 5.65
N GLY A 34 -15.18 -6.80 4.83
CA GLY A 34 -16.21 -7.75 5.23
C GLY A 34 -16.40 -8.84 4.18
N PRO A 35 -17.35 -9.76 4.34
CA PRO A 35 -17.55 -10.85 3.38
C PRO A 35 -17.74 -10.33 1.94
N GLY A 36 -16.88 -10.77 1.01
CA GLY A 36 -16.90 -10.33 -0.40
C GLY A 36 -16.17 -9.01 -0.67
N HIS A 37 -15.63 -8.35 0.35
CA HIS A 37 -14.77 -7.16 0.26
C HIS A 37 -13.43 -7.42 0.97
N CYS A 38 -12.33 -7.05 0.33
CA CYS A 38 -10.96 -7.31 0.76
C CYS A 38 -10.60 -8.80 0.85
N ASP A 39 -11.26 -9.65 0.05
CA ASP A 39 -10.86 -11.04 -0.14
C ASP A 39 -9.43 -11.16 -0.71
N LEU A 40 -9.00 -10.12 -1.44
CA LEU A 40 -7.66 -9.96 -1.94
C LEU A 40 -7.03 -8.71 -1.34
N ILE A 41 -5.79 -8.84 -0.89
CA ILE A 41 -4.99 -7.73 -0.39
C ILE A 41 -3.74 -7.58 -1.25
N PHE A 42 -3.56 -6.41 -1.83
CA PHE A 42 -2.35 -6.02 -2.55
C PHE A 42 -1.38 -5.36 -1.57
N VAL A 43 -0.19 -5.92 -1.42
CA VAL A 43 0.81 -5.49 -0.46
C VAL A 43 2.06 -5.07 -1.21
N GLY A 44 2.55 -3.85 -1.02
CA GLY A 44 3.75 -3.46 -1.76
C GLY A 44 4.20 -2.02 -1.67
N ASP A 45 4.87 -1.59 -2.73
CA ASP A 45 5.43 -0.25 -2.86
C ASP A 45 4.65 0.63 -3.84
N SER A 46 5.31 1.66 -4.40
CA SER A 46 4.78 2.57 -5.42
C SER A 46 4.08 1.89 -6.61
N ILE A 47 4.43 0.64 -6.94
CA ILE A 47 3.79 -0.07 -8.06
C ILE A 47 2.34 -0.37 -7.72
N PHE A 48 2.06 -1.03 -6.60
CA PHE A 48 0.70 -1.34 -6.19
C PHE A 48 -0.07 -0.11 -5.73
N GLU A 49 0.60 0.88 -5.13
CA GLU A 49 -0.01 2.17 -4.80
C GLU A 49 -0.61 2.82 -6.07
N ARG A 50 0.15 2.88 -7.16
CA ARG A 50 -0.31 3.45 -8.44
C ARG A 50 -1.40 2.64 -9.12
N LEU A 51 -1.31 1.31 -9.08
CA LEU A 51 -2.35 0.42 -9.63
C LEU A 51 -3.66 0.53 -8.84
N GLY A 52 -3.57 0.72 -7.52
CA GLY A 52 -4.71 1.00 -6.65
C GLY A 52 -5.35 2.36 -6.87
N GLY A 53 -4.73 3.24 -7.67
CA GLY A 53 -5.20 4.61 -7.91
C GLY A 53 -4.96 5.54 -6.73
N GLU A 54 -4.23 5.09 -5.73
CA GLU A 54 -3.91 5.85 -4.52
C GLU A 54 -2.61 6.63 -4.71
N GLN A 55 -2.46 7.70 -3.92
CA GLN A 55 -1.21 8.43 -3.76
C GLN A 55 -1.02 8.66 -2.27
N CYS A 56 -0.13 7.88 -1.65
CA CYS A 56 0.02 7.90 -0.22
C CYS A 56 1.02 8.96 0.25
N TYR A 57 2.15 9.11 -0.44
CA TYR A 57 3.24 9.94 0.10
C TYR A 57 3.75 11.04 -0.83
N LEU A 58 3.56 10.90 -2.15
CA LEU A 58 3.96 11.90 -3.14
C LEU A 58 2.73 12.48 -3.83
N LEU A 59 2.59 13.81 -3.77
CA LEU A 59 1.78 14.54 -4.74
C LEU A 59 2.50 14.44 -6.08
N LEU A 60 1.99 13.60 -6.98
CA LEU A 60 2.60 13.49 -8.30
C LEU A 60 2.43 14.82 -9.05
N PRO A 61 3.44 15.21 -9.86
CA PRO A 61 3.30 16.38 -10.71
C PRO A 61 2.09 16.22 -11.64
N PRO A 62 1.40 17.32 -12.01
CA PRO A 62 0.31 17.26 -12.98
C PRO A 62 0.80 16.63 -14.28
N GLY A 63 0.08 15.60 -14.76
CA GLY A 63 0.40 14.87 -15.99
C GLY A 63 0.76 13.39 -15.81
N VAL A 64 0.92 12.88 -14.57
CA VAL A 64 1.11 11.43 -14.34
C VAL A 64 -0.25 10.72 -14.43
N PRO A 65 -0.42 9.73 -15.34
CA PRO A 65 -1.73 9.13 -15.64
C PRO A 65 -2.15 8.06 -14.62
N VAL A 66 -2.19 8.38 -13.33
CA VAL A 66 -2.58 7.44 -12.26
C VAL A 66 -3.98 6.88 -12.48
N LEU A 67 -4.93 7.73 -12.88
CA LEU A 67 -6.29 7.31 -13.19
C LEU A 67 -6.36 6.33 -14.37
N GLY A 68 -5.48 6.48 -15.38
CA GLY A 68 -5.42 5.59 -16.53
C GLY A 68 -4.89 4.20 -16.16
N MET A 69 -3.85 4.15 -15.32
CA MET A 69 -3.30 2.89 -14.81
C MET A 69 -4.29 2.15 -13.91
N HIS A 70 -4.95 2.87 -12.99
CA HIS A 70 -5.98 2.30 -12.13
C HIS A 70 -7.15 1.71 -12.93
N LYS A 71 -7.63 2.45 -13.94
CA LYS A 71 -8.70 1.99 -14.81
C LYS A 71 -8.31 0.71 -15.56
N ALA A 72 -7.15 0.70 -16.21
CA ALA A 72 -6.66 -0.48 -16.93
C ALA A 72 -6.46 -1.69 -16.00
N PHE A 73 -5.98 -1.44 -14.78
CA PHE A 73 -5.82 -2.48 -13.77
C PHE A 73 -7.17 -3.09 -13.37
N ASN A 74 -8.17 -2.27 -13.05
CA ASN A 74 -9.51 -2.75 -12.71
C ASN A 74 -10.19 -3.48 -13.88
N GLU A 75 -10.01 -3.01 -15.12
CA GLU A 75 -10.54 -3.68 -16.32
C GLU A 75 -9.89 -5.06 -16.56
N THR A 76 -8.60 -5.19 -16.22
CA THR A 76 -7.86 -6.45 -16.37
C THR A 76 -8.12 -7.40 -15.21
N PHE A 77 -8.27 -6.85 -14.00
CA PHE A 77 -8.37 -7.57 -12.75
C PHE A 77 -9.63 -7.14 -12.02
N ASN A 78 -10.79 -7.66 -12.46
CA ASN A 78 -12.11 -7.26 -11.94
C ASN A 78 -12.28 -7.38 -10.41
N LEU A 79 -11.46 -8.19 -9.74
CA LEU A 79 -11.50 -8.32 -8.27
C LEU A 79 -10.77 -7.16 -7.56
N ALA A 80 -9.96 -6.38 -8.27
CA ALA A 80 -9.20 -5.25 -7.73
C ALA A 80 -10.11 -4.17 -7.13
N SER A 81 -11.29 -3.94 -7.71
CA SER A 81 -12.25 -2.94 -7.21
C SER A 81 -12.81 -3.26 -5.81
N HIS A 82 -12.70 -4.51 -5.38
CA HIS A 82 -13.12 -4.97 -4.06
C HIS A 82 -11.94 -5.34 -3.18
N SER A 83 -10.72 -4.98 -3.56
CA SER A 83 -9.50 -5.37 -2.85
C SER A 83 -9.00 -4.25 -1.93
N LEU A 84 -8.21 -4.62 -0.93
CA LEU A 84 -7.49 -3.67 -0.08
C LEU A 84 -6.07 -3.47 -0.61
N PHE A 85 -5.60 -2.23 -0.70
CA PHE A 85 -4.23 -1.89 -1.07
C PHE A 85 -3.45 -1.42 0.17
N LEU A 86 -2.52 -2.25 0.63
CA LEU A 86 -1.53 -1.96 1.66
C LEU A 86 -0.19 -1.66 0.97
N ALA A 87 -0.14 -0.53 0.28
CA ALA A 87 1.02 -0.14 -0.51
C ALA A 87 1.36 1.34 -0.36
N GLY A 88 2.65 1.65 -0.38
CA GLY A 88 3.13 3.02 -0.22
C GLY A 88 4.40 3.29 -1.01
N SER A 89 4.47 4.44 -1.68
CA SER A 89 5.66 4.81 -2.46
C SER A 89 6.93 4.87 -1.62
N GLY A 90 7.95 4.11 -2.00
CA GLY A 90 9.22 4.07 -1.27
C GLY A 90 9.20 3.18 -0.03
N ASP A 91 8.10 2.47 0.27
CA ASP A 91 8.08 1.47 1.33
C ASP A 91 9.16 0.41 1.05
N THR A 92 9.97 0.14 2.08
CA THR A 92 10.84 -1.04 2.16
C THR A 92 10.07 -2.26 2.61
N THR A 93 10.64 -3.46 2.46
CA THR A 93 10.09 -4.69 3.05
C THR A 93 9.75 -4.52 4.53
N GLN A 94 10.62 -3.89 5.33
CA GLN A 94 10.40 -3.71 6.76
C GLN A 94 9.22 -2.77 7.05
N GLN A 95 9.08 -1.67 6.31
CA GLN A 95 7.96 -0.74 6.43
C GLN A 95 6.63 -1.38 5.98
N THR A 96 6.67 -2.18 4.92
CA THR A 96 5.51 -2.95 4.47
C THR A 96 5.06 -3.96 5.53
N MET A 97 5.99 -4.67 6.16
CA MET A 97 5.69 -5.58 7.27
C MET A 97 5.08 -4.84 8.47
N TYR A 98 5.66 -3.72 8.87
CA TYR A 98 5.11 -2.88 9.94
C TYR A 98 3.68 -2.43 9.64
N ALA A 99 3.40 -2.02 8.39
CA ALA A 99 2.05 -1.63 7.99
C ALA A 99 1.05 -2.79 8.08
N MET A 100 1.47 -4.01 7.72
CA MET A 100 0.63 -5.20 7.85
C MET A 100 0.32 -5.50 9.32
N ASP A 101 1.31 -5.40 10.20
CA ASP A 101 1.13 -5.63 11.64
C ASP A 101 0.16 -4.63 12.28
N GLU A 102 0.14 -3.39 11.80
CA GLU A 102 -0.78 -2.36 12.30
C GLU A 102 -2.20 -2.44 11.71
N ILE A 103 -2.33 -2.90 10.45
CA ILE A 103 -3.59 -2.79 9.69
C ILE A 103 -4.35 -4.11 9.61
N LEU A 104 -3.68 -5.25 9.47
CA LEU A 104 -4.40 -6.53 9.39
C LEU A 104 -5.22 -6.86 10.64
N PRO A 105 -4.77 -6.53 11.88
CA PRO A 105 -5.56 -6.83 13.07
C PRO A 105 -6.89 -6.09 13.19
N VAL A 106 -7.09 -4.98 12.47
CA VAL A 106 -8.38 -4.26 12.49
C VAL A 106 -9.40 -4.84 11.50
N MET A 107 -8.99 -5.79 10.65
CA MET A 107 -9.90 -6.46 9.73
C MET A 107 -10.81 -7.43 10.49
N THR A 108 -12.12 -7.33 10.24
CA THR A 108 -13.11 -8.26 10.82
C THR A 108 -13.26 -9.56 10.03
N HIS A 109 -12.62 -9.64 8.85
CA HIS A 109 -12.67 -10.77 7.93
C HIS A 109 -11.26 -11.19 7.52
N SER A 110 -11.06 -12.49 7.32
CA SER A 110 -9.78 -13.03 6.86
C SER A 110 -9.70 -12.97 5.34
N PRO A 111 -8.66 -12.35 4.76
CA PRO A 111 -8.46 -12.34 3.32
C PRO A 111 -8.16 -13.75 2.79
N LYS A 112 -8.57 -14.02 1.55
CA LYS A 112 -8.33 -15.29 0.86
C LYS A 112 -6.95 -15.37 0.23
N ALA A 113 -6.42 -14.24 -0.22
CA ALA A 113 -5.08 -14.18 -0.79
C ALA A 113 -4.40 -12.82 -0.60
N PHE A 114 -3.08 -12.86 -0.60
CA PHE A 114 -2.21 -11.68 -0.64
C PHE A 114 -1.42 -11.69 -1.94
N LEU A 115 -1.37 -10.55 -2.63
CA LEU A 115 -0.48 -10.33 -3.75
C LEU A 115 0.60 -9.36 -3.31
N VAL A 116 1.83 -9.86 -3.21
CA VAL A 116 2.96 -9.12 -2.62
C VAL A 116 3.95 -8.71 -3.69
N MET A 117 4.25 -7.41 -3.77
CA MET A 117 5.25 -6.84 -4.66
C MET A 117 6.00 -5.73 -3.93
N VAL A 118 7.14 -6.10 -3.34
CA VAL A 118 7.99 -5.22 -2.53
C VAL A 118 9.45 -5.62 -2.75
N GLY A 119 10.37 -4.69 -2.48
CA GLY A 119 11.81 -4.95 -2.50
C GLY A 119 12.59 -4.05 -3.46
N THR A 120 11.90 -3.33 -4.35
CA THR A 120 12.56 -2.37 -5.26
C THR A 120 13.29 -1.26 -4.50
N ASN A 121 12.78 -0.89 -3.32
CA ASN A 121 13.34 0.17 -2.49
C ASN A 121 14.26 -0.33 -1.36
N ASN A 122 14.59 -1.63 -1.35
CA ASN A 122 15.50 -2.26 -0.38
C ASN A 122 16.95 -2.30 -0.87
N ILE A 123 17.21 -1.86 -2.10
CA ILE A 123 18.54 -1.76 -2.66
C ILE A 123 19.15 -0.43 -2.21
N GLY A 124 20.08 -0.51 -1.25
CA GLY A 124 20.79 0.62 -0.65
C GLY A 124 21.97 0.14 0.19
#